data_AF-A0A1T4NGN1-F1
#
_entry.id   AF-A0A1T4NGN1-F1
#
_cell.length_a   1.000
_cell.length_b   1.000
_cell.length_c   1.000
_cell.angle_alpha   90.00
_cell.angle_beta   90.00
_cell.angle_gamma   90.00
#
_symmetry.space_group_name_H-M   'P 1'
#
loop_
_entity.id
_entity.type
_entity.pdbx_description
1 polymer ?
#
loop_
_entity_poly.entity_id
_entity_poly.type
_entity_poly.pdbx_seq_one_letter_code
_entity_poly.pdbx_strand_id
1 'polypeptide(L)'
;MSKTKKIIITIISILLCALIVIAVVCKSNQNVQKIIKDDFGSSISVVLDNPSDYGLSDIDASSDIEILNEININNISNDKGNVISIPVIIDGNIELIYSISLTACSYNVSVGKDYAPLLNEMKKNGYNEVYIIQDEYTFYAISDNHIYKQSGQEIAQVDEKDLDFTIQDDMQKSDLSSVNDDYTQTAVESLKTANKE
;
A
#
# COMPACT_ATOMS: atom_id res chain seq x y z
N MET A 1 56.12 26.00 -3.09
CA MET A 1 55.26 24.89 -2.58
C MET A 1 55.97 23.57 -2.87
N SER A 2 56.37 22.77 -1.86
CA SER A 2 57.17 21.56 -2.09
C SER A 2 56.38 20.49 -2.86
N LYS A 3 57.06 19.64 -3.65
CA LYS A 3 56.44 18.59 -4.48
C LYS A 3 55.46 17.71 -3.67
N THR A 4 55.77 17.45 -2.40
CA THR A 4 54.96 16.66 -1.47
C THR A 4 53.62 17.33 -1.13
N LYS A 5 53.58 18.66 -0.98
CA LYS A 5 52.32 19.41 -0.71
C LYS A 5 51.36 19.40 -1.91
N LYS A 6 51.88 19.37 -3.15
CA LYS A 6 51.04 19.27 -4.36
C LYS A 6 50.36 17.90 -4.47
N ILE A 7 51.08 16.81 -4.17
CA ILE A 7 50.56 15.45 -4.26
C ILE A 7 49.41 15.22 -3.26
N ILE A 8 49.56 15.71 -2.03
CA ILE A 8 48.53 15.54 -0.98
C ILE A 8 47.23 16.27 -1.34
N ILE A 9 47.31 17.49 -1.87
CA ILE A 9 46.12 18.27 -2.28
C ILE A 9 45.39 17.60 -3.46
N THR A 10 46.14 17.04 -4.41
CA THR A 10 45.55 16.31 -5.55
C THR A 10 44.84 15.03 -5.09
N ILE A 11 45.43 14.26 -4.16
CA ILE A 11 44.81 13.03 -3.63
C ILE A 11 43.55 13.35 -2.82
N ILE A 12 43.56 14.39 -1.98
CA ILE A 12 42.37 14.81 -1.20
C ILE A 12 41.24 15.26 -2.13
N SER A 13 41.55 15.99 -3.21
CA SER A 13 40.53 16.46 -4.16
C SER A 13 39.90 15.32 -4.96
N ILE A 14 40.69 14.30 -5.32
CA ILE A 14 40.18 13.10 -6.00
C ILE A 14 39.32 12.25 -5.04
N LEU A 15 39.73 12.11 -3.78
CA LEU A 15 38.97 11.37 -2.77
C LEU A 15 37.63 12.07 -2.44
N LEU A 16 37.62 13.41 -2.38
CA LEU A 16 36.39 14.19 -2.19
C LEU A 16 35.46 14.08 -3.41
N CYS A 17 35.99 14.14 -4.64
CA CYS A 17 35.18 13.95 -5.85
C CYS A 17 34.66 12.51 -5.97
N ALA A 18 35.42 11.49 -5.57
CA ALA A 18 34.93 10.11 -5.55
C ALA A 18 33.86 9.89 -4.46
N LEU A 19 33.98 10.54 -3.31
CA LEU A 19 32.97 10.49 -2.24
C LEU A 19 31.67 11.23 -2.62
N ILE A 20 31.76 12.32 -3.38
CA ILE A 20 30.57 13.05 -3.88
C ILE A 20 29.88 12.28 -5.02
N VAL A 21 30.60 11.42 -5.77
CA VAL A 21 30.00 10.57 -6.81
C VAL A 21 29.34 9.31 -6.22
N ILE A 22 29.59 8.98 -4.94
CA ILE A 22 28.75 8.06 -4.14
C ILE A 22 27.69 8.86 -3.37
N ALA A 23 27.26 10.02 -3.90
CA ALA A 23 25.87 10.42 -3.74
C ALA A 23 25.05 9.41 -4.54
N VAL A 24 24.72 8.31 -3.86
CA VAL A 24 23.81 7.24 -4.26
C VAL A 24 22.79 7.78 -5.26
N VAL A 25 23.05 7.57 -6.55
CA VAL A 25 22.05 7.75 -7.61
C VAL A 25 21.14 6.53 -7.51
N CYS A 26 20.39 6.43 -6.41
CA CYS A 26 19.24 5.54 -6.31
C CYS A 26 18.17 6.14 -7.21
N LYS A 27 18.25 5.84 -8.50
CA LYS A 27 17.14 6.04 -9.42
C LYS A 27 16.29 4.77 -9.39
N SER A 28 15.76 4.44 -8.21
CA SER A 28 14.77 3.37 -8.12
C SER A 28 13.51 3.88 -8.80
N ASN A 29 13.27 3.41 -10.03
CA ASN A 29 12.03 3.67 -10.74
C ASN A 29 10.95 2.78 -10.09
N GLN A 30 10.46 3.21 -8.92
CA GLN A 30 9.44 2.52 -8.12
C GLN A 30 8.08 2.73 -8.77
N ASN A 31 7.90 2.14 -9.95
CA ASN A 31 6.60 2.07 -10.61
C ASN A 31 5.79 0.95 -9.95
N VAL A 32 4.63 1.28 -9.40
CA VAL A 32 3.70 0.36 -8.73
C VAL A 32 3.39 -0.85 -9.60
N GLN A 33 3.11 -0.67 -10.89
CA GLN A 33 2.82 -1.79 -11.79
C GLN A 33 4.00 -2.76 -11.90
N LYS A 34 5.23 -2.24 -11.90
CA LYS A 34 6.44 -3.08 -11.92
C LYS A 34 6.58 -3.85 -10.61
N ILE A 35 6.30 -3.21 -9.47
CA ILE A 35 6.34 -3.87 -8.16
C ILE A 35 5.30 -4.98 -8.07
N ILE A 36 4.07 -4.74 -8.54
CA ILE A 36 3.03 -5.78 -8.65
C ILE A 36 3.53 -6.95 -9.50
N LYS A 37 4.14 -6.66 -10.66
CA LYS A 37 4.69 -7.70 -11.52
C LYS A 37 5.73 -8.56 -10.81
N ASP A 38 6.66 -7.91 -10.11
CA ASP A 38 7.83 -8.56 -9.52
C ASP A 38 7.48 -9.33 -8.22
N ASP A 39 6.52 -8.85 -7.41
CA ASP A 39 6.32 -9.35 -6.04
C ASP A 39 4.87 -9.72 -5.65
N PHE A 40 3.84 -9.39 -6.44
CA PHE A 40 2.46 -9.69 -6.05
C PHE A 40 2.21 -11.19 -5.96
N GLY A 41 2.61 -11.94 -6.99
CA GLY A 41 2.36 -13.38 -7.07
C GLY A 41 2.93 -14.16 -5.90
N SER A 42 4.22 -13.95 -5.59
CA SER A 42 4.88 -14.60 -4.46
C SER A 42 4.24 -14.24 -3.12
N SER A 43 3.83 -12.97 -2.94
CA SER A 43 3.18 -12.51 -1.70
C SER A 43 1.79 -13.13 -1.54
N ILE A 44 1.00 -13.20 -2.61
CA ILE A 44 -0.36 -13.71 -2.59
C ILE A 44 -0.40 -15.23 -2.52
N SER A 45 0.52 -15.95 -3.18
CA SER A 45 0.59 -17.42 -3.07
C SER A 45 0.72 -17.85 -1.61
N VAL A 46 1.53 -17.16 -0.80
CA VAL A 46 1.66 -17.45 0.64
C VAL A 46 0.33 -17.34 1.39
N VAL A 47 -0.50 -16.35 1.02
CA VAL A 47 -1.85 -16.17 1.58
C VAL A 47 -2.79 -17.28 1.11
N LEU A 48 -2.81 -17.56 -0.18
CA LEU A 48 -3.71 -18.56 -0.77
C LEU A 48 -3.38 -19.99 -0.32
N ASP A 49 -2.11 -20.26 0.02
CA ASP A 49 -1.68 -21.53 0.60
C ASP A 49 -2.07 -21.67 2.08
N ASN A 50 -2.23 -20.54 2.79
CA ASN A 50 -2.51 -20.51 4.23
C ASN A 50 -3.58 -19.46 4.60
N PRO A 51 -4.79 -19.50 4.00
CA PRO A 51 -5.77 -18.40 4.09
C PRO A 51 -6.21 -18.13 5.54
N SER A 52 -6.30 -19.19 6.36
CA SER A 52 -6.67 -19.08 7.78
C SER A 52 -5.71 -18.21 8.60
N ASP A 53 -4.43 -18.19 8.28
CA ASP A 53 -3.42 -17.38 9.00
C ASP A 53 -3.63 -15.88 8.75
N TYR A 54 -4.31 -15.56 7.66
CA TYR A 54 -4.75 -14.21 7.30
C TYR A 54 -6.23 -13.99 7.65
N GLY A 55 -6.85 -14.91 8.40
CA GLY A 55 -8.25 -14.82 8.82
C GLY A 55 -9.25 -14.94 7.67
N LEU A 56 -8.84 -15.50 6.52
CA LEU A 56 -9.69 -15.74 5.36
C LEU A 56 -10.31 -17.14 5.40
N SER A 57 -11.49 -17.29 4.81
CA SER A 57 -12.22 -18.55 4.69
C SER A 57 -12.60 -18.80 3.24
N ASP A 58 -12.51 -20.06 2.81
CA ASP A 58 -12.99 -20.53 1.50
C ASP A 58 -12.35 -19.82 0.28
N ILE A 59 -11.07 -19.45 0.40
CA ILE A 59 -10.26 -18.85 -0.66
C ILE A 59 -9.08 -19.76 -0.99
N ASP A 60 -8.76 -19.93 -2.27
CA ASP A 60 -7.61 -20.71 -2.74
C ASP A 60 -7.03 -20.17 -4.07
N ALA A 61 -6.07 -20.89 -4.66
CA ALA A 61 -5.42 -20.52 -5.92
C ALA A 61 -6.34 -20.44 -7.15
N SER A 62 -7.59 -20.91 -7.05
CA SER A 62 -8.61 -20.82 -8.10
C SER A 62 -9.57 -19.64 -7.93
N SER A 63 -9.51 -18.93 -6.79
CA SER A 63 -10.30 -17.72 -6.55
C SER A 63 -10.04 -16.65 -7.60
N ASP A 64 -11.08 -15.91 -7.95
CA ASP A 64 -10.97 -14.78 -8.87
C ASP A 64 -10.30 -13.60 -8.14
N ILE A 65 -9.35 -12.95 -8.82
CA ILE A 65 -8.55 -11.87 -8.25
C ILE A 65 -8.68 -10.63 -9.12
N GLU A 66 -9.16 -9.55 -8.52
CA GLU A 66 -9.21 -8.23 -9.11
C GLU A 66 -8.45 -7.23 -8.22
N ILE A 67 -7.86 -6.20 -8.84
CA ILE A 67 -7.07 -5.20 -8.14
C ILE A 67 -7.74 -3.84 -8.33
N LEU A 68 -8.03 -3.16 -7.21
CA LEU A 68 -8.54 -1.79 -7.26
C LEU A 68 -7.40 -0.79 -7.51
N ASN A 69 -7.76 0.46 -7.80
CA ASN A 69 -6.79 1.55 -7.78
C ASN A 69 -6.19 1.76 -6.38
N GLU A 70 -5.06 2.47 -6.35
CA GLU A 70 -4.46 2.96 -5.11
C GLU A 70 -5.46 3.82 -4.34
N ILE A 71 -5.48 3.67 -3.02
CA ILE A 71 -6.35 4.44 -2.14
C ILE A 71 -5.57 5.50 -1.36
N ASN A 72 -6.26 6.60 -1.06
CA ASN A 72 -5.75 7.69 -0.24
C ASN A 72 -6.16 7.48 1.21
N ILE A 73 -5.16 7.42 2.11
CA ILE A 73 -5.37 7.40 3.55
C ILE A 73 -5.04 8.78 4.12
N ASN A 74 -6.04 9.39 4.76
CA ASN A 74 -5.92 10.66 5.44
C ASN A 74 -5.47 10.42 6.88
N ASN A 75 -4.17 10.60 7.13
CA ASN A 75 -3.60 10.43 8.46
C ASN A 75 -3.88 11.68 9.31
N ILE A 76 -4.46 11.49 10.49
CA ILE A 76 -4.66 12.57 11.47
C ILE A 76 -3.33 12.91 12.15
N SER A 77 -2.48 11.90 12.39
CA SER A 77 -1.13 12.11 12.89
C SER A 77 -0.20 12.61 11.76
N ASN A 78 0.79 13.43 12.11
CA ASN A 78 1.72 14.01 11.14
C ASN A 78 2.74 13.01 10.57
N ASP A 79 2.70 11.74 10.98
CA ASP A 79 3.61 10.72 10.48
C ASP A 79 3.05 10.09 9.22
N LYS A 80 3.29 10.74 8.07
CA LYS A 80 2.92 10.21 6.76
C LYS A 80 4.03 9.27 6.30
N GLY A 81 3.87 7.98 6.61
CA GLY A 81 4.63 6.94 5.91
C GLY A 81 4.37 7.03 4.40
N ASN A 82 5.40 6.82 3.58
CA ASN A 82 5.24 6.72 2.13
C ASN A 82 4.79 5.31 1.76
N VAL A 83 3.53 5.00 2.07
CA VAL A 83 2.90 3.70 1.83
C VAL A 83 1.82 3.86 0.77
N ILE A 84 1.94 3.08 -0.29
CA ILE A 84 0.88 2.92 -1.29
C ILE A 84 0.06 1.72 -0.87
N SER A 85 -1.26 1.89 -0.79
CA SER A 85 -2.18 0.84 -0.42
C SER A 85 -3.11 0.51 -1.57
N ILE A 86 -3.21 -0.77 -1.89
CA ILE A 86 -3.94 -1.28 -3.05
C ILE A 86 -4.89 -2.38 -2.56
N PRO A 87 -6.21 -2.14 -2.55
CA PRO A 87 -7.18 -3.17 -2.19
C PRO A 87 -7.19 -4.30 -3.22
N VAL A 88 -7.22 -5.53 -2.70
CA VAL A 88 -7.31 -6.76 -3.48
C VAL A 88 -8.69 -7.36 -3.27
N ILE A 89 -9.40 -7.55 -4.38
CA ILE A 89 -10.67 -8.23 -4.43
C ILE A 89 -10.41 -9.71 -4.68
N ILE A 90 -11.00 -10.56 -3.83
CA ILE A 90 -11.01 -12.00 -3.99
C ILE A 90 -12.46 -12.47 -4.00
N ASP A 91 -12.88 -13.15 -5.06
CA ASP A 91 -14.24 -13.64 -5.25
C ASP A 91 -15.31 -12.55 -5.02
N GLY A 92 -15.04 -11.34 -5.52
CA GLY A 92 -15.94 -10.18 -5.46
C GLY A 92 -15.94 -9.39 -4.13
N ASN A 93 -15.17 -9.82 -3.13
CA ASN A 93 -15.04 -9.13 -1.84
C ASN A 93 -13.68 -8.46 -1.72
N ILE A 94 -13.62 -7.24 -1.14
CA ILE A 94 -12.33 -6.66 -0.75
C ILE A 94 -11.84 -7.44 0.48
N GLU A 95 -10.84 -8.30 0.30
CA GLU A 95 -10.39 -9.23 1.36
C GLU A 95 -9.02 -8.86 1.93
N LEU A 96 -8.18 -8.21 1.13
CA LEU A 96 -6.80 -7.90 1.50
C LEU A 96 -6.40 -6.49 1.04
N ILE A 97 -5.40 -5.94 1.71
CA ILE A 97 -4.64 -4.77 1.25
C ILE A 97 -3.24 -5.25 0.86
N TYR A 98 -2.84 -4.96 -0.38
CA TYR A 98 -1.46 -5.05 -0.83
C TYR A 98 -0.79 -3.70 -0.60
N SER A 99 0.18 -3.67 0.31
CA SER A 99 0.84 -2.46 0.77
C SER A 99 2.28 -2.40 0.27
N ILE A 100 2.66 -1.27 -0.32
CA ILE A 100 4.01 -1.00 -0.82
C ILE A 100 4.60 0.15 0.00
N SER A 101 5.53 -0.18 0.88
CA SER A 101 6.28 0.82 1.67
C SER A 101 7.51 1.28 0.90
N LEU A 102 7.52 2.54 0.46
CA LEU A 102 8.60 3.11 -0.34
C LEU A 102 9.63 3.80 0.55
N THR A 103 10.90 3.48 0.32
CA THR A 103 12.06 4.21 0.86
C THR A 103 12.81 4.90 -0.27
N ALA A 104 13.78 5.76 0.08
CA ALA A 104 14.59 6.49 -0.91
C ALA A 104 15.32 5.60 -1.94
N CYS A 105 15.56 4.31 -1.61
CA CYS A 105 16.35 3.39 -2.44
C CYS A 105 15.71 2.03 -2.69
N SER A 106 14.67 1.66 -1.95
CA SER A 106 14.05 0.33 -2.02
C SER A 106 12.59 0.40 -1.64
N TYR A 107 11.86 -0.68 -1.87
CA TYR A 107 10.51 -0.86 -1.37
C TYR A 107 10.44 -2.15 -0.56
N ASN A 108 9.43 -2.24 0.30
CA ASN A 108 8.99 -3.50 0.89
C ASN A 108 7.52 -3.68 0.55
N VAL A 109 7.13 -4.93 0.31
CA VAL A 109 5.74 -5.30 0.09
C VAL A 109 5.24 -6.08 1.29
N SER A 110 3.96 -5.90 1.62
CA SER A 110 3.26 -6.71 2.59
C SER A 110 1.83 -6.89 2.14
N VAL A 111 1.21 -8.00 2.52
CA VAL A 111 -0.20 -8.25 2.28
C VAL A 111 -0.85 -8.69 3.58
N GLY A 112 -2.08 -8.22 3.82
CA GLY A 112 -2.80 -8.53 5.04
C GLY A 112 -4.25 -8.05 4.96
N LYS A 113 -5.04 -8.43 5.98
CA LYS A 113 -6.42 -7.95 6.09
C LYS A 113 -6.50 -6.46 6.37
N ASP A 114 -5.63 -5.94 7.23
CA ASP A 114 -5.59 -4.54 7.64
C ASP A 114 -7.01 -3.94 7.78
N TYR A 115 -7.33 -2.89 7.03
CA TYR A 115 -8.65 -2.27 6.97
C TYR A 115 -9.48 -2.71 5.74
N ALA A 116 -9.11 -3.78 5.04
CA ALA A 116 -9.91 -4.36 3.96
C ALA A 116 -11.35 -4.68 4.39
N PRO A 117 -11.61 -5.26 5.59
CA PRO A 117 -12.98 -5.49 6.06
C PRO A 117 -13.83 -4.23 6.09
N LEU A 118 -13.27 -3.09 6.55
CA LEU A 118 -13.93 -1.79 6.54
C LEU A 118 -14.29 -1.34 5.12
N LEU A 119 -13.35 -1.45 4.17
CA LEU A 119 -13.62 -1.07 2.76
C LEU A 119 -14.67 -1.98 2.12
N ASN A 120 -14.63 -3.27 2.43
CA ASN A 120 -15.61 -4.24 1.97
C ASN A 120 -17.01 -3.90 2.48
N GLU A 121 -17.13 -3.51 3.75
CA GLU A 121 -18.40 -3.06 4.34
C GLU A 121 -18.95 -1.83 3.62
N MET A 122 -18.11 -0.82 3.35
CA MET A 122 -18.51 0.36 2.58
C MET A 122 -19.02 -0.01 1.19
N LYS A 123 -18.26 -0.83 0.45
CA LYS A 123 -18.60 -1.27 -0.91
C LYS A 123 -19.90 -2.08 -0.94
N LYS A 124 -20.10 -3.00 0.01
CA LYS A 124 -21.33 -3.81 0.14
C LYS A 124 -22.58 -2.97 0.35
N ASN A 125 -22.46 -1.86 1.06
CA ASN A 125 -23.54 -0.91 1.27
C ASN A 125 -23.67 0.14 0.14
N GLY A 126 -22.88 0.02 -0.92
CA GLY A 126 -22.93 0.91 -2.10
C GLY A 126 -22.16 2.22 -1.95
N TYR A 127 -21.37 2.38 -0.89
CA TYR A 127 -20.55 3.56 -0.64
C TYR A 127 -19.18 3.40 -1.30
N ASN A 128 -19.07 3.82 -2.56
CA ASN A 128 -17.86 3.61 -3.36
C ASN A 128 -16.87 4.77 -3.30
N GLU A 129 -17.33 6.01 -3.13
CA GLU A 129 -16.46 7.17 -2.90
C GLU A 129 -16.35 7.44 -1.41
N VAL A 130 -15.17 7.18 -0.84
CA VAL A 130 -14.96 7.20 0.62
C VAL A 130 -13.74 8.03 1.01
N TYR A 131 -13.86 8.80 2.10
CA TYR A 131 -12.68 9.23 2.85
C TYR A 131 -12.23 8.07 3.73
N ILE A 132 -10.96 7.70 3.61
CA ILE A 132 -10.34 6.74 4.53
C ILE A 132 -9.46 7.56 5.45
N ILE A 133 -9.70 7.44 6.76
CA ILE A 133 -9.00 8.23 7.78
C ILE A 133 -8.35 7.26 8.74
N GLN A 134 -7.08 7.50 9.05
CA GLN A 134 -6.36 6.76 10.08
C GLN A 134 -6.10 7.66 11.28
N ASP A 135 -6.54 7.17 12.45
CA ASP A 135 -6.25 7.75 13.75
C ASP A 135 -5.60 6.69 14.63
N GLU A 136 -4.29 6.84 14.86
CA GLU A 136 -3.45 5.81 15.49
C GLU A 136 -3.65 4.42 14.85
N TYR A 137 -4.25 3.48 15.57
CA TYR A 137 -4.54 2.10 15.14
C TYR A 137 -5.99 1.89 14.67
N THR A 138 -6.78 2.97 14.60
CA THR A 138 -8.19 2.95 14.20
C THR A 138 -8.32 3.49 12.78
N PHE A 139 -9.11 2.80 11.96
CA PHE A 139 -9.49 3.29 10.64
C PHE A 139 -10.95 3.70 10.62
N TYR A 140 -11.23 4.78 9.90
CA TYR A 140 -12.58 5.25 9.62
C TYR A 140 -12.78 5.31 8.11
N ALA A 141 -13.95 4.91 7.64
CA ALA A 141 -14.38 5.11 6.27
C ALA A 141 -15.68 5.92 6.26
N ILE A 142 -15.68 7.00 5.50
CA ILE A 142 -16.75 8.00 5.53
C ILE A 142 -17.25 8.24 4.12
N SER A 143 -18.56 8.11 3.92
CA SER A 143 -19.25 8.49 2.69
C SER A 143 -20.53 9.24 3.05
N ASP A 144 -20.58 10.52 2.68
CA ASP A 144 -21.61 11.45 3.11
C ASP A 144 -21.80 11.44 4.64
N ASN A 145 -22.95 10.96 5.11
CA ASN A 145 -23.35 10.84 6.50
C ASN A 145 -23.25 9.40 7.05
N HIS A 146 -22.56 8.51 6.33
CA HIS A 146 -22.30 7.13 6.76
C HIS A 146 -20.85 7.00 7.17
N ILE A 147 -20.64 6.71 8.45
CA ILE A 147 -19.31 6.56 9.04
C ILE A 147 -19.21 5.17 9.62
N TYR A 148 -18.24 4.40 9.13
CA TYR A 148 -17.86 3.14 9.72
C TYR A 148 -16.48 3.27 10.33
N LYS A 149 -16.32 2.66 11.50
CA LYS A 149 -15.07 2.61 12.26
C LYS A 149 -14.62 1.16 12.35
N GLN A 150 -13.34 0.91 12.12
CA GLN A 150 -12.68 -0.35 12.42
C GLN A 150 -11.63 -0.16 13.51
N SER A 151 -11.77 -0.91 14.60
CA SER A 151 -10.79 -1.00 15.69
C SER A 151 -10.43 -2.46 15.91
N GLY A 152 -9.21 -2.84 15.54
CA GLY A 152 -8.85 -4.26 15.45
C GLY A 152 -9.66 -4.94 14.34
N GLN A 153 -10.42 -5.99 14.68
CA GLN A 153 -11.28 -6.74 13.75
C GLN A 153 -12.76 -6.32 13.80
N GLU A 154 -13.15 -5.47 14.75
CA GLU A 154 -14.54 -5.04 14.90
C GLU A 154 -14.83 -3.85 13.99
N ILE A 155 -15.93 -3.93 13.25
CA ILE A 155 -16.48 -2.83 12.45
C ILE A 155 -17.79 -2.39 13.09
N ALA A 156 -17.95 -1.09 13.28
CA ALA A 156 -19.20 -0.51 13.76
C ALA A 156 -19.53 0.77 12.99
N GLN A 157 -20.80 0.98 12.72
CA GLN A 157 -21.30 2.29 12.29
C GLN A 157 -21.31 3.24 13.49
N VAL A 158 -20.86 4.48 13.29
CA VAL A 158 -20.81 5.51 14.34
C VAL A 158 -21.42 6.82 13.84
N ASP A 159 -21.83 7.69 14.76
CA ASP A 159 -22.32 9.02 14.42
C ASP A 159 -21.14 10.01 14.34
N GLU A 160 -21.28 11.08 13.54
CA GLU A 160 -20.26 12.13 13.41
C GLU A 160 -19.90 12.78 14.76
N LYS A 161 -20.87 12.90 15.66
CA LYS A 161 -20.68 13.46 17.02
C LYS A 161 -19.72 12.63 17.90
N ASP A 162 -19.50 11.36 17.53
CA ASP A 162 -18.65 10.42 18.27
C ASP A 162 -17.20 10.42 17.74
N LEU A 163 -16.90 11.27 16.76
CA LEU A 163 -15.54 11.48 16.23
C LEU A 163 -14.78 12.49 17.09
N ASP A 164 -13.54 12.16 17.43
CA ASP A 164 -12.60 13.05 18.13
C ASP A 164 -11.84 13.99 17.17
N PHE A 165 -12.25 14.01 15.89
CA PHE A 165 -11.64 14.82 14.84
C PHE A 165 -12.71 15.37 13.89
N THR A 166 -12.31 16.32 13.05
CA THR A 166 -13.15 16.90 12.01
C THR A 166 -12.60 16.56 10.64
N ILE A 167 -13.50 16.27 9.70
CA ILE A 167 -13.16 16.06 8.29
C ILE A 167 -12.68 17.39 7.71
N GLN A 168 -11.49 17.40 7.11
CA GLN A 168 -10.87 18.61 6.58
C GLN A 168 -11.09 18.70 5.06
N ASP A 169 -11.17 19.93 4.54
CA ASP A 169 -11.44 20.19 3.12
C ASP A 169 -10.34 19.65 2.17
N ASP A 170 -9.12 19.46 2.67
CA ASP A 170 -7.99 18.94 1.92
C ASP A 170 -7.85 17.40 1.99
N MET A 171 -8.75 16.72 2.70
CA MET A 171 -8.81 15.26 2.70
C MET A 171 -9.16 14.73 1.31
N GLN A 172 -8.56 13.60 0.97
CA GLN A 172 -8.73 12.96 -0.34
C GLN A 172 -9.67 11.77 -0.24
N LYS A 173 -10.55 11.64 -1.23
CA LYS A 173 -11.41 10.47 -1.41
C LYS A 173 -10.67 9.36 -2.16
N SER A 174 -11.14 8.15 -1.93
CA SER A 174 -10.77 6.94 -2.66
C SER A 174 -12.00 6.35 -3.33
N ASP A 175 -11.82 5.73 -4.49
CA ASP A 175 -12.89 5.05 -5.23
C ASP A 175 -12.74 3.52 -5.09
N LEU A 176 -13.74 2.88 -4.50
CA LEU A 176 -13.81 1.44 -4.27
C LEU A 176 -14.51 0.66 -5.40
N SER A 177 -15.05 1.37 -6.40
CA SER A 177 -15.75 0.77 -7.55
C SER A 177 -14.85 0.56 -8.77
N SER A 178 -13.78 1.34 -8.91
CA SER A 178 -12.91 1.30 -10.07
C SER A 178 -11.84 0.21 -9.95
N VAL A 179 -12.10 -0.93 -10.61
CA VAL A 179 -11.11 -1.97 -10.87
C VAL A 179 -10.04 -1.41 -11.82
N ASN A 180 -8.78 -1.69 -11.50
CA ASN A 180 -7.65 -1.34 -12.34
C ASN A 180 -7.27 -2.57 -13.19
N ASP A 181 -7.72 -2.58 -14.45
CA ASP A 181 -7.50 -3.71 -15.37
C ASP A 181 -6.01 -3.99 -15.60
N ASP A 182 -5.17 -2.96 -15.70
CA ASP A 182 -3.74 -3.10 -15.91
C ASP A 182 -3.05 -3.77 -14.70
N TYR A 183 -3.41 -3.36 -13.48
CA TYR A 183 -2.92 -3.97 -12.24
C TYR A 183 -3.44 -5.39 -12.11
N THR A 184 -4.72 -5.61 -12.39
CA THR A 184 -5.36 -6.92 -12.34
C THR A 184 -4.67 -7.91 -13.27
N GLN A 185 -4.47 -7.55 -14.53
CA GLN A 185 -3.74 -8.40 -15.48
C GLN A 185 -2.32 -8.70 -14.99
N THR A 186 -1.59 -7.67 -14.53
CA THR A 186 -0.21 -7.80 -14.06
C THR A 186 -0.11 -8.71 -12.83
N ALA A 187 -1.03 -8.57 -11.89
CA ALA A 187 -1.13 -9.36 -10.66
C ALA A 187 -1.39 -10.84 -10.97
N VAL A 188 -2.35 -11.13 -11.85
CA VAL A 188 -2.68 -12.50 -12.29
C VAL A 188 -1.50 -13.15 -13.02
N GLU A 189 -0.78 -12.41 -13.87
CA GLU A 189 0.44 -12.90 -14.53
C GLU A 189 1.57 -13.19 -13.55
N SER A 190 1.75 -12.33 -12.54
CA SER A 190 2.71 -12.53 -11.46
C SER A 190 2.40 -13.81 -10.68
N LEU A 191 1.14 -14.01 -10.27
CA LEU A 191 0.69 -15.22 -9.55
C LEU A 191 0.89 -16.51 -10.35
N LYS A 192 0.56 -16.49 -11.65
CA LYS A 192 0.80 -17.63 -12.55
C LYS A 192 2.29 -17.97 -12.70
N THR A 193 3.18 -17.00 -12.51
CA THR A 193 4.62 -17.23 -12.57
C THR A 193 5.11 -17.85 -11.27
N ALA A 194 4.69 -17.32 -10.12
CA ALA A 194 5.02 -17.87 -8.80
C ALA A 194 4.58 -19.34 -8.63
N ASN A 195 3.40 -19.71 -9.14
CA ASN A 195 2.87 -21.06 -9.01
C ASN A 195 3.46 -22.08 -10.02
N LYS A 196 4.38 -21.67 -10.90
CA LYS A 196 5.08 -22.57 -11.84
C LYS A 196 6.47 -23.00 -11.33
N GLU A 197 6.96 -22.35 -10.29
CA GLU A 197 8.22 -22.67 -9.61
C GLU A 197 8.00 -23.71 -8.51
#